data_AF-A0A1J9NXT8-F1
#
_entry.id   AF-A0A1J9NXT8-F1
#
_cell.length_a   1.000
_cell.length_b   1.000
_cell.length_c   1.000
_cell.angle_alpha   90.00
_cell.angle_beta   90.00
_cell.angle_gamma   90.00
#
_symmetry.space_group_name_H-M   'P 1'
#
loop_
_entity.id
_entity.type
_entity.pdbx_description
1 polymer ?
#
loop_
_entity_poly.entity_id
_entity_poly.type
_entity_poly.pdbx_seq_one_letter_code
_entity_poly.pdbx_strand_id
1 'polypeptide(L)'
;MANRYSVYSTTSSAALGACLTGRPTAQVSTTTLLNALHTIYSSGQSYQLDSGTALTVNTWLTASSPGMNGEVGGTVDAELARRAWEHARRRAEDGCIVL
;
A
#
# COMPACT_ATOMS: atom_id res chain seq x y z
N MET A 1 18.84 6.22 53.78
CA MET A 1 18.88 6.70 52.38
C MET A 1 18.53 5.51 51.50
N ALA A 2 17.31 5.49 50.98
CA ALA A 2 16.66 4.27 50.47
C ALA A 2 16.92 4.07 48.97
N ASN A 3 17.39 2.88 48.66
CA ASN A 3 17.63 2.32 47.34
C ASN A 3 16.28 2.14 46.60
N ARG A 4 16.05 2.84 45.48
CA ARG A 4 14.91 2.57 44.58
C ARG A 4 15.42 2.04 43.25
N TYR A 5 15.43 0.72 43.13
CA TYR A 5 15.39 0.04 41.84
C TYR A 5 14.12 0.46 41.10
N SER A 6 14.26 0.98 39.88
CA SER A 6 13.12 1.14 38.97
C SER A 6 13.17 0.04 37.92
N VAL A 7 12.16 -0.82 38.00
CA VAL A 7 11.89 -1.95 37.10
C VAL A 7 11.35 -1.40 35.77
N TYR A 8 11.78 -2.02 34.67
CA TYR A 8 11.33 -1.74 33.30
C TYR A 8 9.79 -1.67 33.16
N SER A 9 9.33 -0.72 32.34
CA SER A 9 8.08 -0.88 31.60
C SER A 9 8.22 -0.27 30.22
N THR A 10 8.44 -1.17 29.27
CA THR A 10 8.31 -1.02 27.82
C THR A 10 6.84 -0.71 27.50
N THR A 11 6.46 0.56 27.47
CA THR A 11 5.14 1.01 27.01
C THR A 11 5.24 1.74 25.67
N SER A 12 5.96 1.17 24.73
CA SER A 12 5.86 1.52 23.30
C SER A 12 4.79 0.64 22.63
N SER A 13 3.52 0.95 22.87
CA SER A 13 2.39 0.76 21.94
C SER A 13 1.06 1.09 22.64
N ALA A 14 0.82 2.37 22.94
CA ALA A 14 -0.54 2.82 23.20
C ALA A 14 -1.26 2.95 21.86
N ALA A 15 -2.11 1.97 21.56
CA ALA A 15 -3.01 1.96 20.43
C ALA A 15 -4.01 3.13 20.53
N LEU A 16 -3.89 4.10 19.64
CA LEU A 16 -4.96 5.03 19.31
C LEU A 16 -4.90 5.36 17.82
N GLY A 17 -5.97 4.99 17.11
CA GLY A 17 -6.22 5.40 15.74
C GLY A 17 -5.99 4.29 14.73
N ALA A 18 -7.09 3.69 14.28
CA ALA A 18 -7.13 2.88 13.07
C ALA A 18 -6.64 3.72 11.87
N CYS A 19 -5.35 3.62 11.56
CA CYS A 19 -4.81 3.97 10.26
C CYS A 19 -4.13 2.71 9.73
N LEU A 20 -4.77 2.12 8.72
CA LEU A 20 -4.35 0.94 7.98
C LEU A 20 -3.04 1.24 7.24
N THR A 21 -1.90 1.26 7.95
CA THR A 21 -0.58 1.44 7.35
C THR A 21 0.36 0.42 7.95
N GLY A 22 0.70 -0.59 7.15
CA GLY A 22 1.49 -1.74 7.59
C GLY A 22 0.66 -3.01 7.57
N ARG A 23 0.19 -3.38 6.38
CA ARG A 23 -0.18 -4.77 6.14
C ARG A 23 1.06 -5.62 6.50
N PRO A 24 0.99 -6.61 7.40
CA PRO A 24 2.11 -7.51 7.62
C PRO A 24 2.51 -8.09 6.27
N THR A 25 3.81 -8.29 6.03
CA THR A 25 4.34 -8.97 4.84
C THR A 25 3.78 -10.39 4.82
N ALA A 26 2.53 -10.51 4.35
CA ALA A 26 1.79 -11.75 4.35
C ALA A 26 2.48 -12.66 3.34
N GLN A 27 2.79 -13.89 3.75
CA GLN A 27 3.37 -14.88 2.86
C GLN A 27 2.48 -15.00 1.62
N VAL A 28 3.01 -14.56 0.47
CA VAL A 28 2.28 -14.57 -0.79
C VAL A 28 2.47 -15.93 -1.42
N SER A 29 1.41 -16.74 -1.41
CA SER A 29 1.35 -17.94 -2.23
C SER A 29 0.73 -17.62 -3.59
N THR A 30 1.01 -18.44 -4.61
CA THR A 30 0.43 -18.29 -5.94
C THR A 30 -1.10 -18.24 -5.89
N THR A 31 -1.73 -19.07 -5.05
CA THR A 31 -3.19 -19.11 -4.92
C THR A 31 -3.73 -17.83 -4.27
N THR A 32 -3.07 -17.30 -3.25
CA THR A 32 -3.44 -16.02 -2.63
C THR A 32 -3.34 -14.86 -3.63
N LEU A 33 -2.30 -14.87 -4.47
CA LEU A 33 -2.07 -13.84 -5.48
C LEU A 33 -3.13 -13.91 -6.59
N LEU A 34 -3.46 -15.11 -7.08
CA LEU A 34 -4.53 -15.30 -8.07
C LEU A 34 -5.90 -14.84 -7.54
N ASN A 35 -6.21 -15.16 -6.27
CA ASN A 35 -7.44 -14.67 -5.64
C ASN A 35 -7.46 -13.14 -5.54
N ALA A 36 -6.33 -12.53 -5.17
CA ALA A 36 -6.21 -11.07 -5.12
C ALA A 36 -6.41 -10.43 -6.50
N LEU A 37 -5.81 -11.01 -7.56
CA LEU A 37 -5.98 -10.56 -8.95
C LEU A 37 -7.45 -10.60 -9.39
N HIS A 38 -8.17 -11.67 -9.03
CA HIS A 38 -9.60 -11.79 -9.32
C HIS A 38 -10.42 -10.71 -8.59
N THR A 39 -10.10 -10.43 -7.33
CA THR A 39 -10.76 -9.37 -6.55
C THR A 39 -10.52 -7.98 -7.15
N ILE A 40 -9.29 -7.65 -7.55
CA ILE A 40 -9.01 -6.34 -8.14
C ILE A 40 -9.58 -6.18 -9.55
N TYR A 41 -9.64 -7.25 -10.33
CA TYR A 41 -10.35 -7.24 -11.61
C TYR A 41 -11.82 -6.86 -11.43
N SER A 42 -12.50 -7.44 -10.43
CA SER A 42 -13.92 -7.20 -10.18
C SER A 42 -14.20 -5.84 -9.54
N SER A 43 -13.30 -5.34 -8.70
CA SER A 43 -13.48 -4.08 -7.96
C SER A 43 -12.88 -2.85 -8.66
N GLY A 44 -12.03 -3.05 -9.67
CA GLY A 44 -11.32 -1.96 -10.35
C GLY A 44 -10.35 -1.20 -9.43
N GLN A 45 -9.91 -1.81 -8.33
CA GLN A 45 -9.00 -1.19 -7.36
C GLN A 45 -7.56 -1.68 -7.55
N SER A 46 -6.57 -0.93 -7.07
CA SER A 46 -5.19 -1.40 -6.99
C SER A 46 -4.97 -2.29 -5.76
N TYR A 47 -3.98 -3.18 -5.84
CA TYR A 47 -3.55 -4.02 -4.74
C TYR A 47 -2.09 -3.76 -4.40
N GLN A 48 -1.81 -3.32 -3.17
CA GLN A 48 -0.41 -3.20 -2.72
C GLN A 48 0.13 -4.55 -2.28
N LEU A 49 1.20 -4.98 -2.96
CA LEU A 49 1.94 -6.20 -2.66
C LEU A 49 2.96 -5.94 -1.54
N ASP A 50 3.71 -4.84 -1.67
CA ASP A 50 4.65 -4.31 -0.68
C ASP A 50 4.74 -2.78 -0.80
N SER A 51 5.51 -2.15 0.08
CA SER A 51 5.75 -0.70 0.16
C SER A 51 6.11 -0.02 -1.18
N GLY A 52 6.81 -0.73 -2.06
CA GLY A 52 7.26 -0.24 -3.37
C GLY A 52 6.62 -0.93 -4.57
N THR A 53 5.64 -1.83 -4.38
CA THR A 53 5.07 -2.62 -5.47
C THR A 53 3.56 -2.75 -5.34
N ALA A 54 2.86 -2.39 -6.41
CA ALA A 54 1.42 -2.54 -6.53
C ALA A 54 1.07 -3.32 -7.80
N LEU A 55 -0.06 -4.01 -7.74
CA LEU A 55 -0.65 -4.76 -8.83
C LEU A 55 -1.97 -4.12 -9.22
N THR A 56 -2.19 -3.97 -10.53
CA THR A 56 -3.45 -3.52 -11.11
C THR A 56 -3.82 -4.44 -12.26
N VAL A 57 -5.12 -4.57 -12.55
CA VAL A 57 -5.62 -5.36 -13.69
C VAL A 57 -6.47 -4.45 -14.55
N ASN A 58 -5.97 -4.15 -15.73
CA ASN A 58 -6.66 -3.34 -16.73
C ASN A 58 -7.04 -4.21 -17.92
N THR A 59 -8.31 -4.16 -18.28
CA THR A 59 -8.86 -4.76 -19.49
C THR A 59 -9.49 -3.64 -20.32
N TRP A 60 -9.79 -3.92 -21.59
CA TRP A 60 -10.51 -2.96 -22.42
C TRP A 60 -11.83 -2.51 -21.78
N LEU A 61 -12.54 -3.45 -21.13
CA LEU A 61 -13.80 -3.18 -20.43
C LEU A 61 -13.59 -2.28 -19.21
N THR A 62 -12.63 -2.62 -18.34
CA THR A 62 -12.40 -1.85 -17.10
C THR A 62 -11.81 -0.47 -17.37
N ALA A 63 -10.98 -0.33 -18.41
CA ALA A 63 -10.42 0.97 -18.81
C ALA A 63 -11.44 1.89 -19.51
N SER A 64 -12.50 1.33 -20.10
CA SER A 64 -13.57 2.10 -20.76
C SER A 64 -14.67 2.55 -19.79
N SER A 65 -14.71 1.99 -18.58
CA SER A 65 -15.66 2.38 -17.54
C SER A 65 -15.10 3.54 -16.74
N PRO A 66 -15.87 4.62 -16.51
CA PRO A 66 -15.45 5.69 -15.61
C PRO A 66 -15.21 5.13 -14.20
N GLY A 67 -14.06 5.46 -13.61
CA GLY A 67 -13.76 5.15 -12.23
C GLY A 67 -14.69 5.89 -11.25
N MET A 68 -14.55 5.64 -9.95
CA MET A 68 -15.37 6.27 -8.91
C MET A 68 -15.23 7.82 -8.88
N ASN A 69 -14.15 8.34 -9.44
CA ASN A 69 -13.85 9.75 -9.63
C ASN A 69 -14.30 10.31 -11.00
N GLY A 70 -14.96 9.50 -11.84
CA GLY A 70 -15.44 9.89 -13.17
C GLY A 70 -14.36 9.93 -14.25
N GLU A 71 -13.11 9.62 -13.90
CA GLU A 71 -12.01 9.54 -14.86
C GLU A 71 -12.16 8.27 -15.71
N VAL A 72 -12.04 8.43 -17.03
CA VAL A 72 -12.01 7.31 -17.98
C VAL A 72 -10.56 6.90 -18.18
N GLY A 73 -10.24 5.65 -17.87
CA GLY A 73 -8.89 5.12 -17.99
C GLY A 73 -8.67 3.87 -17.14
N GLY A 74 -7.51 3.24 -17.33
CA GLY A 74 -7.11 2.10 -16.50
C GLY A 74 -6.84 2.50 -15.05
N THR A 75 -7.03 1.56 -14.12
CA THR A 75 -6.67 1.71 -12.72
C THR A 75 -5.15 1.77 -12.56
N VAL A 76 -4.68 2.77 -11.83
CA VAL A 76 -3.28 2.94 -11.40
C VAL A 76 -3.23 3.21 -9.90
N ASP A 77 -2.17 2.78 -9.23
CA ASP A 77 -1.97 3.09 -7.80
C ASP A 77 -1.35 4.49 -7.63
N ALA A 78 -2.21 5.50 -7.45
CA ALA A 78 -1.77 6.88 -7.22
C ALA A 78 -1.01 7.06 -5.90
N GLU A 79 -1.28 6.21 -4.91
CA GLU A 79 -0.65 6.29 -3.60
C GLU A 79 0.79 5.78 -3.66
N LEU A 80 1.06 4.74 -4.46
CA LEU A 80 2.43 4.31 -4.77
C LEU A 80 3.23 5.44 -5.45
N ALA A 81 2.63 6.10 -6.45
CA ALA A 81 3.28 7.21 -7.15
C ALA A 81 3.58 8.39 -6.21
N ARG A 82 2.64 8.73 -5.32
CA ARG A 82 2.84 9.75 -4.28
C ARG A 82 4.02 9.41 -3.37
N ARG A 83 4.09 8.17 -2.88
CA ARG A 83 5.20 7.73 -2.00
C ARG A 83 6.55 7.77 -2.72
N ALA A 84 6.61 7.30 -3.97
CA ALA A 84 7.83 7.35 -4.78
C ALA A 84 8.31 8.80 -4.97
N TRP A 85 7.39 9.71 -5.30
CA TRP A 85 7.69 11.13 -5.43
C TRP A 85 8.15 11.76 -4.10
N GLU A 86 7.48 11.45 -2.99
CA GLU A 86 7.89 11.96 -1.68
C GLU A 86 9.26 11.46 -1.25
N HIS A 87 9.58 10.20 -1.55
CA HIS A 87 10.89 9.65 -1.27
C HIS A 87 11.98 10.38 -2.04
N ALA A 88 11.81 10.52 -3.37
CA ALA A 88 12.71 11.26 -4.25
C ALA A 88 12.88 12.72 -3.79
N ARG A 89 11.76 13.41 -3.49
CA ARG A 89 11.77 14.79 -3.01
C ARG A 89 12.50 14.96 -1.68
N ARG A 90 12.34 14.04 -0.72
CA ARG A 90 12.99 14.12 0.60
C ARG A 90 14.49 13.82 0.52
N ARG A 91 14.91 12.99 -0.44
CA ARG A 91 16.32 12.63 -0.65
C ARG A 91 17.05 13.55 -1.63
N ALA A 92 16.32 14.37 -2.38
CA ALA A 92 16.85 15.11 -3.53
C ALA A 92 17.53 14.18 -4.54
N GLU A 93 16.92 13.02 -4.77
CA GLU A 93 17.37 11.97 -5.69
C GLU A 93 16.34 11.79 -6.81
N ASP A 94 16.75 11.20 -7.92
CA ASP A 94 15.85 10.80 -9.00
C ASP A 94 15.02 9.58 -8.58
N GLY A 95 13.72 9.59 -8.91
CA GLY A 95 12.81 8.47 -8.72
C GLY A 95 12.23 8.01 -10.05
N CYS A 96 12.08 6.70 -10.24
CA CYS A 96 11.39 6.14 -11.39
C CYS A 96 10.36 5.09 -10.95
N ILE A 97 9.27 5.00 -11.70
CA ILE A 97 8.27 3.94 -11.59
C ILE A 97 8.40 3.08 -12.84
N VAL A 98 8.55 1.78 -12.64
CA VAL A 98 8.58 0.80 -13.74
C VAL A 98 7.20 0.16 -13.81
N LEU A 99 6.62 0.17 -15.01
CA LEU A 99 5.30 -0.39 -15.32
C LEU A 99 5.45 -1.76 -15.99
#